data_AF-A0A7S3KCU3-F1
#
_entry.id   AF-A0A7S3KCU3-F1
#
_cell.length_a   1.000
_cell.length_b   1.000
_cell.length_c   1.000
_cell.angle_alpha   90.00
_cell.angle_beta   90.00
_cell.angle_gamma   90.00
#
_symmetry.space_group_name_H-M   'P 1'
#
loop_
_entity.id
_entity.type
_entity.pdbx_description
1 polymer ?
#
loop_
_entity_poly.entity_id
_entity_poly.type
_entity_poly.pdbx_seq_one_letter_code
_entity_poly.pdbx_strand_id
1 'polypeptide(L)'
;SFDISCQEKFIKTALNYLNAIQCIILLYDITSVESLRRCQYWMDVIKEEEITGKIIYLIGNKTDLGSQREVSAEKANEFKFVNDIDFYFEVSAKTGEGVNSLVQHVC
;
A
#
# COMPACT_ATOMS: atom_id res chain seq x y z
N SER A 1 23.16 16.09 7.39
CA SER A 1 21.89 15.96 8.15
C SER A 1 20.68 16.20 7.25
N PHE A 2 20.56 15.53 6.09
CA PHE A 2 19.61 15.91 5.04
C PHE A 2 18.59 14.84 4.62
N ASP A 3 18.63 13.62 5.17
CA ASP A 3 17.64 12.59 4.82
C ASP A 3 16.39 12.58 5.73
N ILE A 4 16.57 12.90 7.02
CA ILE A 4 15.52 12.79 8.04
C ILE A 4 14.47 13.91 7.87
N SER A 5 14.90 15.14 7.61
CA SER A 5 14.01 16.31 7.50
C SER A 5 13.19 16.31 6.21
N CYS A 6 13.60 15.55 5.19
CA CYS A 6 12.84 15.39 3.95
C CYS A 6 11.70 14.39 4.15
N GLN A 7 11.99 13.22 4.75
CA GLN A 7 10.96 12.24 5.10
C GLN A 7 9.91 12.82 6.05
N GLU A 8 10.31 13.53 7.11
CA GLU A 8 9.38 14.17 8.05
C GLU A 8 8.48 15.23 7.37
N LYS A 9 9.01 15.99 6.40
CA LYS A 9 8.22 16.97 5.64
C LYS A 9 7.25 16.29 4.67
N PHE A 10 7.66 15.19 4.04
CA PHE A 10 6.77 14.40 3.20
C PHE A 10 5.64 13.76 4.01
N ILE A 11 5.96 13.19 5.18
CA ILE A 11 4.97 12.60 6.10
C ILE A 11 3.98 13.69 6.57
N LYS A 12 4.46 14.83 7.08
CA LYS A 12 3.58 15.93 7.52
C LYS A 12 2.70 16.50 6.41
N THR A 13 3.23 16.58 5.18
CA THR A 13 2.45 17.02 4.03
C THR A 13 1.38 16.00 3.67
N ALA A 14 1.73 14.71 3.62
CA ALA A 14 0.77 13.64 3.36
C ALA A 14 -0.34 13.58 4.41
N LEU A 15 0.01 13.67 5.70
CA LEU A 15 -0.94 13.68 6.83
C LEU A 15 -1.97 14.82 6.71
N ASN A 16 -1.55 16.02 6.30
CA ASN A 16 -2.48 17.14 6.10
C ASN A 16 -3.51 16.88 4.98
N TYR A 17 -3.18 16.07 3.97
CA TYR A 17 -4.12 15.70 2.91
C TYR A 17 -5.05 14.57 3.32
N LEU A 18 -4.68 13.72 4.28
CA LEU A 18 -5.48 12.55 4.67
C LEU A 18 -6.84 12.94 5.25
N ASN A 19 -6.99 14.14 5.83
CA ASN A 19 -8.29 14.65 6.26
C ASN A 19 -9.28 14.82 5.08
N ALA A 20 -8.78 15.17 3.89
CA ALA A 20 -9.60 15.36 2.68
C ALA A 20 -9.75 14.11 1.82
N ILE A 21 -9.03 13.02 2.14
CA ILE A 21 -9.01 11.80 1.35
C ILE A 21 -9.93 10.75 1.97
N GLN A 22 -10.66 9.99 1.15
CA GLN A 22 -11.55 8.91 1.60
C GLN A 22 -10.86 7.53 1.67
N CYS A 23 -9.79 7.34 0.89
CA CYS A 23 -9.08 6.05 0.78
C CYS A 23 -7.56 6.18 0.79
N ILE A 24 -6.89 5.23 1.41
CA ILE A 24 -5.42 5.10 1.43
C ILE A 24 -5.02 3.90 0.57
N ILE A 25 -4.01 4.07 -0.27
CA ILE A 25 -3.48 3.01 -1.13
C ILE A 25 -2.04 2.70 -0.71
N LEU A 26 -1.80 1.46 -0.28
CA LEU A 26 -0.50 0.90 0.03
C LEU A 26 -0.04 0.02 -1.13
N LEU A 27 0.97 0.48 -1.86
CA LEU A 27 1.52 -0.22 -3.01
C LEU A 27 2.84 -0.92 -2.63
N TYR A 28 2.91 -2.22 -2.88
CA TYR A 28 4.15 -2.99 -2.79
C TYR A 28 4.44 -3.72 -4.10
N ASP A 29 5.64 -4.26 -4.22
CA ASP A 29 6.10 -5.04 -5.36
C ASP A 29 6.13 -6.53 -4.99
N ILE A 30 5.46 -7.38 -5.77
CA ILE A 30 5.42 -8.83 -5.47
C ILE A 30 6.80 -9.49 -5.50
N THR A 31 7.80 -8.87 -6.13
CA THR A 31 9.18 -9.35 -6.20
C THR A 31 10.07 -8.77 -5.10
N SER A 32 9.51 -8.10 -4.08
CA SER A 32 10.31 -7.50 -3.01
C SER A 32 9.60 -7.58 -1.66
N VAL A 33 10.06 -8.48 -0.79
CA VAL A 33 9.57 -8.55 0.61
C VAL A 33 9.75 -7.22 1.34
N GLU A 34 10.81 -6.49 1.01
CA GLU A 34 11.13 -5.20 1.62
C GLU A 34 10.15 -4.10 1.27
N SER A 35 9.52 -4.18 0.10
CA SER A 35 8.42 -3.27 -0.25
C SER A 35 7.17 -3.52 0.60
N LEU A 36 6.86 -4.79 0.92
CA LEU A 36 5.77 -5.13 1.82
C LEU A 36 6.09 -4.71 3.26
N ARG A 37 7.34 -4.86 3.72
CA ARG A 37 7.76 -4.35 5.04
C ARG A 37 7.61 -2.84 5.16
N ARG A 38 7.86 -2.09 4.08
CA ARG A 38 7.59 -0.63 4.08
C ARG A 38 6.10 -0.32 4.21
N CYS A 39 5.21 -1.16 3.68
CA CYS A 39 3.77 -1.02 3.92
C CYS A 39 3.42 -1.23 5.40
N GLN A 40 4.11 -2.13 6.12
CA GLN A 40 3.93 -2.28 7.57
C GLN A 40 4.23 -0.98 8.29
N TYR A 41 5.37 -0.35 7.99
CA TYR A 41 5.74 0.93 8.58
C TYR A 41 4.64 1.99 8.37
N TRP A 42 4.05 2.07 7.18
CA TRP A 42 2.95 3.00 6.93
C TRP A 42 1.68 2.65 7.70
N MET A 43 1.37 1.36 7.87
CA MET A 43 0.25 0.94 8.73
C MET A 43 0.49 1.35 10.18
N ASP A 44 1.73 1.24 10.67
CA ASP A 44 2.09 1.65 12.03
C ASP A 44 1.91 3.16 12.21
N VAL A 45 2.34 3.98 11.24
CA VAL A 45 2.13 5.44 11.23
C VAL A 45 0.63 5.80 11.19
N ILE A 46 -0.16 5.13 10.35
CA ILE A 46 -1.63 5.35 10.27
C ILE A 46 -2.30 5.08 11.62
N LYS A 47 -1.87 4.01 12.31
CA LYS A 47 -2.38 3.64 13.64
C LYS A 47 -1.91 4.61 14.73
N GLU A 48 -0.65 5.02 14.69
CA GLU A 48 -0.06 5.96 15.67
C GLU A 48 -0.70 7.35 15.60
N GLU A 49 -0.98 7.85 14.39
CA GLU A 49 -1.64 9.13 14.16
C GLU A 49 -3.18 9.06 14.29
N GLU A 50 -3.71 7.94 14.80
CA GLU A 50 -5.15 7.68 15.02
C GLU A 50 -6.02 7.98 13.80
N ILE A 51 -5.50 7.70 12.59
CA ILE A 51 -6.20 7.96 11.33
C ILE A 51 -7.30 6.90 11.16
N THR A 52 -8.54 7.32 11.38
CA THR A 52 -9.72 6.45 11.33
C THR A 52 -10.68 6.84 10.21
N GLY A 53 -11.61 5.93 9.87
CA GLY A 53 -12.66 6.18 8.89
C GLY A 53 -12.17 6.27 7.43
N LYS A 54 -10.98 5.74 7.13
CA LYS A 54 -10.40 5.67 5.79
C LYS A 54 -10.48 4.23 5.28
N ILE A 55 -10.84 4.05 4.01
CA ILE A 55 -10.76 2.74 3.35
C ILE A 55 -9.31 2.49 2.94
N ILE A 56 -8.73 1.37 3.34
CA ILE A 56 -7.33 1.03 3.03
C ILE A 56 -7.28 -0.08 1.98
N TYR A 57 -6.50 0.17 0.93
CA TYR A 57 -6.24 -0.77 -0.15
C TYR A 57 -4.78 -1.21 -0.11
N LEU A 58 -4.54 -2.52 -0.08
CA LEU A 58 -3.23 -3.12 -0.34
C LEU A 58 -3.14 -3.53 -1.81
N ILE A 59 -2.09 -3.11 -2.51
CA ILE A 59 -1.90 -3.38 -3.93
C ILE A 59 -0.52 -4.00 -4.16
N GLY A 60 -0.50 -5.26 -4.63
CA GLY A 60 0.70 -5.94 -5.10
C GLY A 60 0.94 -5.66 -6.58
N ASN A 61 1.97 -4.87 -6.90
CA ASN A 61 2.32 -4.53 -8.28
C ASN A 61 3.32 -5.53 -8.89
N LYS A 62 3.50 -5.44 -10.21
CA LYS A 62 4.43 -6.23 -11.04
C LYS A 62 4.07 -7.71 -11.14
N THR A 63 2.78 -8.02 -11.24
CA THR A 63 2.31 -9.40 -11.49
C THR A 63 2.90 -10.04 -12.73
N ASP A 64 3.33 -9.23 -13.71
CA ASP A 64 4.06 -9.69 -14.91
C ASP A 64 5.40 -10.36 -14.59
N LEU A 65 5.97 -10.12 -13.40
CA LEU A 65 7.20 -10.75 -12.91
C LEU A 65 6.92 -11.91 -11.95
N GLY A 66 5.80 -12.63 -12.12
CA GLY A 66 5.39 -13.72 -11.22
C GLY A 66 6.43 -14.82 -11.01
N SER A 67 7.36 -15.04 -11.94
CA SER A 67 8.47 -16.00 -11.76
C SER A 67 9.54 -15.54 -10.76
N GLN A 68 9.59 -14.24 -10.44
CA GLN A 68 10.49 -13.62 -9.46
C GLN A 68 9.73 -13.26 -8.17
N ARG A 69 8.54 -13.82 -7.98
CA ARG A 69 7.70 -13.53 -6.81
C ARG A 69 8.40 -13.93 -5.53
N GLU A 70 8.53 -12.97 -4.61
CA GLU A 70 9.02 -13.18 -3.25
C GLU A 70 7.90 -13.10 -2.21
N VAL A 71 6.79 -12.44 -2.56
CA VAL A 71 5.60 -12.30 -1.70
C VAL A 71 4.46 -13.11 -2.30
N SER A 72 4.09 -14.20 -1.62
CA SER A 72 2.91 -14.99 -2.01
C SER A 72 1.62 -14.22 -1.77
N ALA A 73 0.59 -14.54 -2.55
CA ALA A 73 -0.74 -13.98 -2.33
C ALA A 73 -1.30 -14.35 -0.95
N GLU A 74 -0.95 -15.52 -0.41
CA GLU A 74 -1.32 -15.93 0.95
C GLU A 74 -0.71 -15.01 2.00
N LYS A 75 0.59 -14.70 1.88
CA LYS A 75 1.30 -13.78 2.79
C LYS A 75 0.74 -12.36 2.72
N ALA A 76 0.35 -11.91 1.52
CA ALA A 76 -0.29 -10.61 1.35
C ALA A 76 -1.70 -10.57 1.96
N ASN A 77 -2.46 -11.66 1.85
CA ASN A 77 -3.76 -11.79 2.51
C ASN A 77 -3.65 -11.85 4.04
N GLU A 78 -2.65 -12.56 4.56
CA GLU A 78 -2.34 -12.56 5.99
C GLU A 78 -1.98 -11.14 6.46
N PHE A 79 -1.13 -10.43 5.70
CA PHE A 79 -0.78 -9.04 5.98
C PHE A 79 -2.01 -8.13 6.04
N LYS A 80 -2.93 -8.27 5.06
CA LYS A 80 -4.21 -7.57 5.03
C LYS A 80 -5.02 -7.84 6.31
N PHE A 81 -5.17 -9.11 6.68
CA PHE A 81 -5.96 -9.53 7.84
C PHE A 81 -5.36 -9.00 9.16
N VAL A 82 -4.05 -9.14 9.36
CA VAL A 82 -3.37 -8.68 10.59
C VAL A 82 -3.43 -7.17 10.75
N ASN A 83 -3.42 -6.43 9.63
CA ASN A 83 -3.44 -4.97 9.65
C ASN A 83 -4.83 -4.36 9.51
N ASP A 84 -5.89 -5.17 9.47
CA ASP A 84 -7.29 -4.73 9.28
C ASP A 84 -7.47 -3.85 8.02
N ILE A 85 -6.85 -4.28 6.92
CA ILE A 85 -6.94 -3.59 5.62
C ILE A 85 -8.21 -4.07 4.90
N ASP A 86 -8.99 -3.14 4.34
CA ASP A 86 -10.28 -3.45 3.72
C ASP A 86 -10.14 -4.34 2.48
N PHE A 87 -9.26 -3.96 1.54
CA PHE A 87 -9.18 -4.59 0.22
C PHE A 87 -7.75 -4.95 -0.19
N TYR A 88 -7.62 -6.02 -0.98
CA TYR A 88 -6.36 -6.47 -1.57
C TYR A 88 -6.52 -6.73 -3.06
N PHE A 89 -5.62 -6.18 -3.87
CA PHE A 89 -5.55 -6.40 -5.30
C PHE A 89 -4.11 -6.68 -5.73
N GLU A 90 -3.95 -7.43 -6.82
CA GLU A 90 -2.68 -7.49 -7.53
C GLU A 90 -2.84 -6.92 -8.94
N VAL A 91 -1.82 -6.18 -9.39
CA VAL A 91 -1.82 -5.48 -10.67
C VAL A 91 -0.45 -5.58 -11.34
N SER A 92 -0.41 -5.38 -12.64
CA SER A 92 0.80 -4.98 -13.35
C SER A 92 0.59 -3.63 -13.98
N ALA A 93 1.28 -2.62 -13.45
CA ALA A 93 1.34 -1.30 -14.08
C ALA A 93 1.97 -1.35 -15.48
N LYS A 94 2.77 -2.38 -15.79
CA LYS A 94 3.45 -2.54 -17.08
C LYS A 94 2.52 -3.10 -18.15
N THR A 95 1.72 -4.12 -17.83
CA THR A 95 0.78 -4.74 -18.79
C THR A 95 -0.61 -4.12 -18.74
N GLY A 96 -0.92 -3.37 -17.67
CA GLY A 96 -2.26 -2.85 -17.39
C GLY A 96 -3.19 -3.89 -16.76
N GLU A 97 -2.70 -5.11 -16.51
CA GLU A 97 -3.49 -6.18 -15.91
C GLU A 97 -3.89 -5.82 -14.47
N GLY A 98 -5.15 -6.09 -14.11
CA GLY A 98 -5.71 -5.79 -12.79
C GLY A 98 -5.99 -4.30 -12.51
N VAL A 99 -5.40 -3.38 -13.28
CA VAL A 99 -5.56 -1.93 -13.07
C VAL A 99 -7.00 -1.48 -13.30
N ASN A 100 -7.67 -1.98 -14.35
CA ASN A 100 -9.06 -1.61 -14.61
C ASN A 100 -10.00 -2.09 -13.49
N SER A 101 -9.79 -3.30 -12.97
CA SER A 101 -10.59 -3.86 -11.87
C SER A 101 -10.41 -3.05 -10.59
N LEU A 102 -9.17 -2.63 -10.31
CA LEU A 102 -8.87 -1.72 -9.20
C LEU A 102 -9.58 -0.37 -9.38
N VAL A 103 -9.43 0.26 -10.55
CA VAL A 103 -10.01 1.59 -10.81
C VAL A 103 -11.54 1.56 -10.73
N GLN A 104 -12.19 0.53 -11.25
CA GLN A 104 -13.64 0.34 -11.15
C GLN A 104 -14.14 0.11 -9.72
N HIS A 105 -13.27 -0.35 -8.81
CA HIS A 105 -13.65 -0.56 -7.42
C HIS A 105 -13.41 0.70 -6.57
N VAL A 106 -12.42 1.52 -6.94
CA VAL A 106 -12.06 2.75 -6.23
C VAL A 106 -12.92 3.95 -6.67
N CYS A 107 -13.34 3.98 -7.95
CA CYS A 107 -14.16 5.06 -8.56
C CYS A 107 -15.65 4.68 -8.63
#